data_AF-D4H3C1-F1
#
_entry.id   AF-D4H3C1-F1
#
_cell.length_a   1.000
_cell.length_b   1.000
_cell.length_c   1.000
_cell.angle_alpha   90.00
_cell.angle_beta   90.00
_cell.angle_gamma   90.00
#
_symmetry.space_group_name_H-M   'P 1'
#
loop_
_entity.id
_entity.type
_entity.pdbx_description
1 polymer ?
#
loop_
_entity_poly.entity_id
_entity_poly.type
_entity_poly.pdbx_seq_one_letter_code
_entity_poly.pdbx_strand_id
1 'polypeptide(L)'
;MQDKMAVIGAGNWGTALAELAASNGFNVDIYAFEDELVRDINEKGINTLFMPDTLLNEKIKAKHFDELKDVDTDRIIWVVPTQFSRKVAVQHKDVLSGKKLLIATKGIEIETGDLIVHVLKSCFDAEFSILSGPSFAKEVVAKKPTAVSIASEKEECAIWWQEKLSTDYFRAYYTDDIPGVEVGGAIKNVLAIATGISDGLGFGPNARAGLITRGLAEMARLGTALGGKPETLMGLSGMGDLVLTCTGDLSRNRTVGLKIAEGMSMEEITGSMKMVAEGVYTTMAAKKLAEKLNVDVPIINEVFEILYLGKKPYDSVTSLMGRPLKSEKLEG
;
A
#
# COMPACT_ATOMS: atom_id res chain seq x y z
N MET A 1 17.90 -28.08 -2.65
CA MET A 1 17.07 -27.26 -3.55
C MET A 1 17.31 -25.81 -3.18
N GLN A 2 17.53 -24.94 -4.15
CA GLN A 2 17.71 -23.52 -3.89
C GLN A 2 16.31 -22.90 -3.72
N ASP A 3 16.03 -22.26 -2.59
CA ASP A 3 14.69 -21.73 -2.32
C ASP A 3 14.31 -20.66 -3.35
N LYS A 4 13.07 -20.69 -3.83
CA LYS A 4 12.54 -19.83 -4.90
C LYS A 4 11.29 -19.07 -4.45
N MET A 5 11.18 -17.79 -4.82
CA MET A 5 9.98 -16.98 -4.63
C MET A 5 9.49 -16.41 -5.95
N ALA A 6 8.19 -16.16 -6.05
CA ALA A 6 7.59 -15.38 -7.13
C ALA A 6 7.14 -14.02 -6.61
N VAL A 7 7.33 -12.96 -7.40
CA VAL A 7 6.80 -11.62 -7.10
C VAL A 7 5.86 -11.23 -8.22
N ILE A 8 4.56 -11.11 -7.91
CA ILE A 8 3.54 -10.75 -8.90
C ILE A 8 3.31 -9.24 -8.84
N GLY A 9 3.80 -8.54 -9.86
CA GLY A 9 3.75 -7.07 -9.97
C GLY A 9 5.14 -6.45 -9.90
N ALA A 10 5.63 -5.95 -11.04
CA ALA A 10 6.98 -5.41 -11.20
C ALA A 10 7.11 -3.89 -11.00
N GLY A 11 6.21 -3.28 -10.23
CA GLY A 11 6.32 -1.86 -9.85
C GLY A 11 7.49 -1.58 -8.91
N ASN A 12 7.62 -0.32 -8.46
CA ASN A 12 8.63 0.11 -7.48
C ASN A 12 8.75 -0.84 -6.29
N TRP A 13 7.62 -1.16 -5.66
CA TRP A 13 7.60 -1.96 -4.43
C TRP A 13 7.87 -3.44 -4.66
N GLY A 14 7.30 -4.02 -5.72
CA GLY A 14 7.59 -5.41 -6.09
C GLY A 14 9.05 -5.61 -6.45
N THR A 15 9.67 -4.65 -7.14
CA THR A 15 11.11 -4.69 -7.45
C THR A 15 11.96 -4.63 -6.19
N ALA A 16 11.60 -3.78 -5.22
CA ALA A 16 12.31 -3.71 -3.94
C ALA A 16 12.19 -5.01 -3.13
N LEU A 17 11.01 -5.65 -3.12
CA LEU A 17 10.81 -6.93 -2.45
C LEU A 17 11.50 -8.09 -3.17
N ALA A 18 11.57 -8.07 -4.51
CA ALA A 18 12.37 -9.02 -5.28
C ALA A 18 13.86 -8.91 -4.95
N GLU A 19 14.40 -7.68 -4.89
CA GLU A 19 15.78 -7.41 -4.51
C GLU A 19 16.09 -7.85 -3.07
N LEU A 20 15.17 -7.58 -2.14
CA LEU A 20 15.28 -8.03 -0.75
C LEU A 20 15.32 -9.56 -0.66
N ALA A 21 14.38 -10.26 -1.31
CA ALA A 21 14.33 -11.71 -1.31
C ALA A 21 15.58 -12.33 -1.97
N ALA A 22 16.03 -11.77 -3.11
CA ALA A 22 17.23 -12.24 -3.79
C ALA A 22 18.51 -12.02 -2.96
N SER A 23 18.61 -10.88 -2.27
CA SER A 23 19.68 -10.59 -1.31
C SER A 23 19.69 -11.59 -0.14
N ASN A 24 18.53 -12.10 0.26
CA ASN A 24 18.38 -13.19 1.24
C ASN A 24 18.60 -14.60 0.67
N GLY A 25 19.12 -14.69 -0.54
CA GLY A 25 19.60 -15.94 -1.12
C GLY A 25 18.63 -16.65 -2.06
N PHE A 26 17.38 -16.18 -2.16
CA PHE A 26 16.34 -16.79 -2.99
C PHE A 26 16.59 -16.55 -4.48
N ASN A 27 16.20 -17.51 -5.31
CA ASN A 27 15.93 -17.24 -6.73
C ASN A 27 14.55 -16.57 -6.83
N VAL A 28 14.42 -15.52 -7.65
CA VAL A 28 13.19 -14.75 -7.71
C VAL A 28 12.70 -14.61 -9.15
N ASP A 29 11.49 -15.10 -9.41
CA ASP A 29 10.77 -14.78 -10.64
C ASP A 29 9.87 -13.57 -10.40
N ILE A 30 10.14 -12.43 -11.04
CA ILE A 30 9.31 -11.23 -10.97
C ILE A 30 8.41 -11.14 -12.22
N TYR A 31 7.10 -11.05 -12.03
CA TYR A 31 6.12 -11.02 -13.11
C TYR A 31 5.72 -9.57 -13.42
N ALA A 32 5.94 -9.16 -14.67
CA ALA A 32 5.61 -7.85 -15.20
C ALA A 32 4.56 -7.94 -16.31
N PHE A 33 3.80 -6.86 -16.50
CA PHE A 33 2.82 -6.77 -17.61
C PHE A 33 3.45 -6.14 -18.86
N GLU A 34 4.45 -5.29 -18.70
CA GLU A 34 5.12 -4.60 -19.79
C GLU A 34 6.28 -5.46 -20.35
N ASP A 35 6.20 -5.85 -21.63
CA ASP A 35 7.26 -6.63 -22.31
C ASP A 35 8.63 -5.94 -22.26
N GLU A 36 8.64 -4.61 -22.40
CA GLU A 36 9.86 -3.82 -22.28
C GLU A 36 10.51 -3.98 -20.90
N LEU A 37 9.70 -4.07 -19.84
CA LEU A 37 10.20 -4.24 -18.50
C LEU A 37 10.78 -5.64 -18.28
N VAL A 38 10.13 -6.67 -18.84
CA VAL A 38 10.67 -8.05 -18.83
C VAL A 38 12.04 -8.10 -19.50
N ARG A 39 12.14 -7.51 -20.69
CA ARG A 39 13.41 -7.45 -21.45
C ARG A 39 14.49 -6.69 -20.68
N ASP A 40 14.18 -5.51 -20.17
CA ASP A 40 15.16 -4.65 -19.51
C ASP A 40 15.72 -5.29 -18.23
N ILE A 41 14.87 -5.95 -17.43
CA ILE A 41 15.35 -6.68 -16.24
C ILE A 41 16.26 -7.84 -16.65
N ASN A 42 15.89 -8.62 -17.68
CA ASN A 42 16.66 -9.82 -18.05
C ASN A 42 17.96 -9.51 -18.79
N GLU A 43 17.98 -8.49 -19.65
CA GLU A 43 19.16 -8.14 -20.47
C GLU A 43 20.10 -7.16 -19.76
N LYS A 44 19.55 -6.20 -19.02
CA LYS A 44 20.31 -5.11 -18.40
C LYS A 44 20.46 -5.27 -16.89
N GLY A 45 19.65 -6.14 -16.26
CA GLY A 45 19.57 -6.24 -14.81
C GLY A 45 18.93 -5.01 -14.16
N ILE A 46 18.12 -4.24 -14.89
CA ILE A 46 17.57 -2.96 -14.41
C ILE A 46 16.07 -2.89 -14.70
N ASN A 47 15.27 -2.49 -13.70
CA ASN A 47 13.89 -2.07 -13.93
C ASN A 47 13.87 -0.60 -14.36
N THR A 48 14.02 -0.34 -15.66
CA THR A 48 14.16 1.03 -16.20
C THR A 48 12.95 1.92 -15.97
N LEU A 49 11.75 1.35 -15.88
CA LEU A 49 10.51 2.12 -15.72
C LEU A 49 10.32 2.61 -14.28
N PHE A 50 10.57 1.74 -13.30
CA PHE A 50 10.25 1.99 -11.89
C PHE A 50 11.48 2.13 -10.99
N MET A 51 12.61 1.52 -11.33
CA MET A 51 13.85 1.57 -10.54
C MET A 51 15.10 1.76 -11.44
N PRO A 52 15.19 2.85 -12.23
CA PRO A 52 16.22 3.01 -13.27
C PRO A 52 17.64 3.11 -12.73
N ASP A 53 17.81 3.51 -11.46
CA ASP A 53 19.11 3.78 -10.84
C ASP A 53 19.64 2.59 -10.01
N THR A 54 19.09 1.38 -10.22
CA THR A 54 19.43 0.19 -9.44
C THR A 54 19.74 -0.99 -10.34
N LEU A 55 20.95 -1.52 -10.21
CA LEU A 55 21.31 -2.84 -10.72
C LEU A 55 20.75 -3.91 -9.77
N LEU A 56 19.86 -4.74 -10.30
CA LEU A 56 19.19 -5.82 -9.59
C LEU A 56 20.11 -7.03 -9.43
N ASN A 57 19.84 -7.82 -8.38
CA ASN A 57 20.52 -9.08 -8.14
C ASN A 57 20.36 -10.06 -9.31
N GLU A 58 21.44 -10.75 -9.69
CA GLU A 58 21.47 -11.70 -10.82
C GLU A 58 20.49 -12.88 -10.68
N LYS A 59 20.04 -13.16 -9.45
CA LYS A 59 19.05 -14.19 -9.13
C LYS A 59 17.62 -13.79 -9.47
N ILE A 60 17.39 -12.54 -9.85
CA ILE A 60 16.09 -12.04 -10.30
C ILE A 60 15.95 -12.31 -11.80
N LYS A 61 14.87 -12.99 -12.18
CA LYS A 61 14.47 -13.19 -13.57
C LYS A 61 13.08 -12.62 -13.77
N ALA A 62 12.93 -11.77 -14.79
CA ALA A 62 11.62 -11.24 -15.14
C ALA A 62 10.90 -12.21 -16.08
N LYS A 63 9.60 -12.35 -15.86
CA LYS A 63 8.68 -13.10 -16.72
C LYS A 63 7.47 -12.24 -17.05
N HIS A 64 6.87 -12.49 -18.21
CA HIS A 64 5.61 -11.86 -18.55
C HIS A 64 4.48 -12.45 -17.71
N PHE A 65 3.44 -11.66 -17.47
CA PHE A 65 2.30 -12.04 -16.66
C PHE A 65 1.57 -13.30 -17.16
N ASP A 66 1.55 -13.53 -18.48
CA ASP A 66 0.94 -14.71 -19.09
C ASP A 66 1.68 -16.02 -18.78
N GLU A 67 2.93 -15.93 -18.30
CA GLU A 67 3.74 -17.07 -17.84
C GLU A 67 3.45 -17.45 -16.39
N LEU A 68 2.54 -16.75 -15.69
CA LEU A 68 2.15 -17.10 -14.31
C LEU A 68 1.60 -18.52 -14.20
N LYS A 69 1.05 -19.07 -15.28
CA LYS A 69 0.58 -20.46 -15.34
C LYS A 69 1.70 -21.48 -15.08
N ASP A 70 2.96 -21.08 -15.29
CA ASP A 70 4.15 -21.92 -15.18
C ASP A 70 4.92 -21.64 -13.86
N VAL A 71 4.29 -20.99 -12.87
CA VAL A 71 4.92 -20.72 -11.57
C VAL A 71 5.18 -22.02 -10.80
N ASP A 72 6.44 -22.21 -10.41
CA ASP A 72 7.00 -23.45 -9.85
C ASP A 72 7.39 -23.32 -8.37
N THR A 73 6.84 -22.33 -7.66
CA THR A 73 7.04 -22.12 -6.22
C THR A 73 5.71 -22.06 -5.47
N ASP A 74 5.74 -22.30 -4.17
CA ASP A 74 4.62 -22.14 -3.25
C ASP A 74 4.66 -20.83 -2.44
N ARG A 75 5.67 -19.98 -2.66
CA ARG A 75 5.87 -18.69 -1.99
C ARG A 75 5.74 -17.54 -2.98
N ILE A 76 4.68 -16.76 -2.81
CA ILE A 76 4.32 -15.69 -3.74
C ILE A 76 4.20 -14.38 -2.97
N ILE A 77 4.89 -13.33 -3.43
CA ILE A 77 4.71 -11.97 -2.96
C ILE A 77 3.77 -11.28 -3.94
N TRP A 78 2.61 -10.85 -3.46
CA TRP A 78 1.58 -10.21 -4.26
C TRP A 78 1.66 -8.69 -4.13
N VAL A 79 1.96 -8.01 -5.24
CA VAL A 79 2.14 -6.55 -5.29
C VAL A 79 1.36 -5.94 -6.47
N VAL A 80 0.36 -6.66 -6.98
CA VAL A 80 -0.55 -6.16 -8.02
C VAL A 80 -1.39 -5.02 -7.44
N PRO A 81 -1.52 -3.86 -8.13
CA PRO A 81 -2.36 -2.77 -7.63
C PRO A 81 -3.78 -3.24 -7.30
N THR A 82 -4.41 -2.60 -6.30
CA THR A 82 -5.66 -3.10 -5.69
C THR A 82 -6.75 -3.30 -6.73
N GLN A 83 -6.95 -2.30 -7.61
CA GLN A 83 -8.04 -2.31 -8.59
C GLN A 83 -7.84 -3.33 -9.73
N PHE A 84 -6.62 -3.87 -9.92
CA PHE A 84 -6.35 -4.91 -10.92
C PHE A 84 -6.26 -6.30 -10.30
N SER A 85 -6.21 -6.40 -8.97
CA SER A 85 -5.91 -7.65 -8.29
C SER A 85 -6.96 -8.73 -8.52
N ARG A 86 -8.26 -8.39 -8.51
CA ARG A 86 -9.33 -9.37 -8.78
C ARG A 86 -9.22 -9.99 -10.16
N LYS A 87 -8.97 -9.19 -11.20
CA LYS A 87 -8.82 -9.68 -12.57
C LYS A 87 -7.70 -10.71 -12.67
N VAL A 88 -6.53 -10.39 -12.10
CA VAL A 88 -5.38 -11.30 -12.04
C VAL A 88 -5.73 -12.57 -11.27
N ALA A 89 -6.32 -12.41 -10.09
CA ALA A 89 -6.67 -13.52 -9.19
C ALA A 89 -7.61 -14.51 -9.88
N VAL A 90 -8.64 -14.03 -10.55
CA VAL A 90 -9.58 -14.88 -11.30
C VAL A 90 -8.91 -15.57 -12.49
N GLN A 91 -8.05 -14.86 -13.22
CA GLN A 91 -7.36 -15.40 -14.40
C GLN A 91 -6.40 -16.55 -14.04
N HIS A 92 -5.75 -16.50 -12.87
CA HIS A 92 -4.72 -17.46 -12.47
C HIS A 92 -5.09 -18.31 -11.24
N LYS A 93 -6.38 -18.34 -10.86
CA LYS A 93 -6.86 -18.98 -9.63
C LYS A 93 -6.38 -20.44 -9.45
N ASP A 94 -6.37 -21.23 -10.53
CA ASP A 94 -6.06 -22.67 -10.45
C ASP A 94 -4.60 -22.91 -10.07
N VAL A 95 -3.73 -21.98 -10.45
CA VAL A 95 -2.29 -22.05 -10.18
C VAL A 95 -1.92 -21.36 -8.87
N LEU A 96 -2.69 -20.36 -8.46
CA LEU A 96 -2.53 -19.65 -7.18
C LEU A 96 -3.13 -20.40 -5.99
N SER A 97 -4.07 -21.32 -6.23
CA SER A 97 -4.73 -22.05 -5.15
C SER A 97 -3.77 -23.00 -4.42
N GLY A 98 -3.88 -23.06 -3.09
CA GLY A 98 -3.01 -23.84 -2.20
C GLY A 98 -1.62 -23.23 -1.96
N LYS A 99 -1.33 -22.06 -2.53
CA LYS A 99 -0.05 -21.35 -2.35
C LYS A 99 -0.05 -20.52 -1.06
N LYS A 100 1.12 -20.02 -0.66
CA LYS A 100 1.28 -19.06 0.44
C LYS A 100 1.63 -17.69 -0.12
N LEU A 101 0.75 -16.73 0.09
CA LEU A 101 0.85 -15.38 -0.47
C LEU A 101 1.18 -14.36 0.62
N LEU A 102 2.21 -13.56 0.39
CA LEU A 102 2.47 -12.33 1.12
C LEU A 102 1.94 -11.14 0.31
N ILE A 103 0.80 -10.60 0.71
CA ILE A 103 0.19 -9.42 0.10
C ILE A 103 0.92 -8.18 0.60
N ALA A 104 1.59 -7.48 -0.32
CA ALA A 104 2.23 -6.19 -0.07
C ALA A 104 1.53 -5.04 -0.82
N THR A 105 0.41 -5.35 -1.49
CA THR A 105 -0.54 -4.38 -2.05
C THR A 105 -1.26 -3.63 -0.94
N LYS A 106 -1.48 -2.32 -1.13
CA LYS A 106 -2.14 -1.44 -0.17
C LYS A 106 -3.29 -0.71 -0.85
N GLY A 107 -4.52 -0.89 -0.35
CA GLY A 107 -5.71 -0.20 -0.85
C GLY A 107 -7.00 -0.97 -0.54
N ILE A 108 -8.12 -0.44 -1.04
CA ILE A 108 -9.46 -1.03 -0.94
C ILE A 108 -10.05 -1.10 -2.34
N GLU A 109 -10.67 -2.23 -2.70
CA GLU A 109 -11.31 -2.39 -4.02
C GLU A 109 -12.58 -1.52 -4.10
N ILE A 110 -12.70 -0.71 -5.16
CA ILE A 110 -13.81 0.26 -5.30
C ILE A 110 -15.16 -0.42 -5.47
N GLU A 111 -15.19 -1.55 -6.19
CA GLU A 111 -16.42 -2.24 -6.57
C GLU A 111 -17.12 -2.85 -5.34
N THR A 112 -16.36 -3.50 -4.48
CA THR A 112 -16.86 -4.25 -3.32
C THR A 112 -16.75 -3.47 -2.00
N GLY A 113 -15.79 -2.55 -1.91
CA GLY A 113 -15.36 -1.94 -0.65
C GLY A 113 -14.52 -2.90 0.22
N ASP A 114 -14.07 -4.02 -0.34
CA ASP A 114 -13.32 -5.03 0.39
C ASP A 114 -11.82 -4.72 0.45
N LEU A 115 -11.21 -5.15 1.55
CA LEU A 115 -9.76 -5.20 1.68
C LEU A 115 -9.18 -6.26 0.71
N ILE A 116 -7.94 -6.07 0.26
CA ILE A 116 -7.31 -6.92 -0.76
C ILE A 116 -7.26 -8.39 -0.36
N VAL A 117 -7.07 -8.73 0.92
CA VAL A 117 -7.10 -10.11 1.40
C VAL A 117 -8.46 -10.77 1.17
N HIS A 118 -9.56 -10.03 1.36
CA HIS A 118 -10.92 -10.53 1.15
C HIS A 118 -11.22 -10.66 -0.36
N VAL A 119 -10.71 -9.74 -1.17
CA VAL A 119 -10.76 -9.84 -2.63
C VAL A 119 -10.10 -11.14 -3.10
N LEU A 120 -8.86 -11.42 -2.67
CA LEU A 120 -8.15 -12.63 -3.08
C LEU A 120 -8.80 -13.91 -2.55
N LYS A 121 -9.20 -13.94 -1.27
CA LYS A 121 -9.94 -15.06 -0.66
C LYS A 121 -11.24 -15.39 -1.40
N SER A 122 -11.91 -14.37 -1.97
CA SER A 122 -13.12 -14.59 -2.78
C SER A 122 -12.84 -15.24 -4.14
N CYS A 123 -11.59 -15.24 -4.59
CA CYS A 123 -11.19 -15.74 -5.92
C CYS A 123 -10.58 -17.15 -5.86
N PHE A 124 -9.78 -17.45 -4.83
CA PHE A 124 -9.12 -18.76 -4.68
C PHE A 124 -8.74 -19.03 -3.21
N ASP A 125 -8.60 -20.32 -2.87
CA ASP A 125 -8.16 -20.75 -1.55
C ASP A 125 -6.62 -20.77 -1.48
N ALA A 126 -6.05 -20.08 -0.50
CA ALA A 126 -4.62 -19.96 -0.27
C ALA A 126 -4.35 -19.47 1.16
N GLU A 127 -3.11 -19.55 1.61
CA GLU A 127 -2.70 -18.95 2.87
C GLU A 127 -2.25 -17.51 2.62
N PHE A 128 -2.85 -16.56 3.34
CA PHE A 128 -2.57 -15.15 3.15
C PHE A 128 -1.85 -14.55 4.36
N SER A 129 -0.79 -13.80 4.06
CA SER A 129 -0.10 -12.91 4.98
C SER A 129 -0.08 -11.51 4.39
N ILE A 130 -0.04 -10.47 5.21
CA ILE A 130 0.00 -9.06 4.79
C ILE A 130 1.32 -8.45 5.21
N LEU A 131 1.97 -7.69 4.35
CA LEU A 131 3.12 -6.85 4.69
C LEU A 131 2.73 -5.37 4.59
N SER A 132 2.87 -4.64 5.69
CA SER A 132 2.69 -3.18 5.69
C SER A 132 3.61 -2.51 6.71
N GLY A 133 3.85 -1.21 6.54
CA GLY A 133 4.80 -0.46 7.36
C GLY A 133 5.55 0.61 6.57
N PRO A 134 6.32 1.47 7.26
CA PRO A 134 7.09 2.55 6.67
C PRO A 134 8.24 1.98 5.83
N SER A 135 8.01 1.85 4.52
CA SER A 135 8.90 1.08 3.64
C SER A 135 9.00 1.66 2.22
N PHE A 136 9.55 2.88 2.07
CA PHE A 136 9.77 3.43 0.74
C PHE A 136 10.70 2.53 -0.08
N ALA A 137 10.23 2.11 -1.27
CA ALA A 137 10.93 1.14 -2.12
C ALA A 137 12.40 1.52 -2.40
N LYS A 138 12.65 2.80 -2.71
CA LYS A 138 14.00 3.31 -2.97
C LYS A 138 14.93 3.19 -1.77
N GLU A 139 14.40 3.33 -0.56
CA GLU A 139 15.20 3.23 0.67
C GLU A 139 15.52 1.78 1.01
N VAL A 140 14.57 0.87 0.79
CA VAL A 140 14.77 -0.58 0.96
C VAL A 140 15.83 -1.10 -0.01
N VAL A 141 15.76 -0.71 -1.28
CA VAL A 141 16.78 -1.05 -2.29
C VAL A 141 18.14 -0.46 -1.94
N ALA A 142 18.18 0.78 -1.43
CA ALA A 142 19.39 1.42 -0.93
C ALA A 142 19.88 0.88 0.43
N LYS A 143 19.29 -0.22 0.92
CA LYS A 143 19.64 -0.90 2.18
C LYS A 143 19.61 0.02 3.40
N LYS A 144 18.70 1.00 3.40
CA LYS A 144 18.48 1.85 4.58
C LYS A 144 17.63 1.13 5.63
N PRO A 145 17.82 1.43 6.92
CA PRO A 145 17.02 0.86 8.00
C PRO A 145 15.52 1.00 7.75
N THR A 146 14.82 -0.13 7.70
CA THR A 146 13.39 -0.22 7.41
C THR A 146 12.75 -1.18 8.40
N ALA A 147 11.60 -0.81 8.98
CA ALA A 147 10.84 -1.66 9.87
C ALA A 147 9.41 -1.85 9.34
N VAL A 148 8.92 -3.08 9.29
CA VAL A 148 7.57 -3.41 8.80
C VAL A 148 6.87 -4.41 9.73
N SER A 149 5.54 -4.47 9.59
CA SER A 149 4.70 -5.50 10.18
C SER A 149 4.30 -6.54 9.14
N ILE A 150 4.30 -7.81 9.54
CA ILE A 150 3.75 -8.93 8.78
C ILE A 150 2.59 -9.54 9.57
N ALA A 151 1.39 -9.54 9.02
CA ALA A 151 0.22 -10.18 9.63
C ALA A 151 -0.10 -11.51 8.95
N SER A 152 -0.51 -12.53 9.69
CA SER A 152 -1.11 -13.74 9.11
C SER A 152 -2.05 -14.41 10.11
N GLU A 153 -3.05 -15.15 9.63
CA GLU A 153 -3.93 -15.96 10.50
C GLU A 153 -3.17 -17.12 11.14
N LYS A 154 -2.19 -17.66 10.40
CA LYS A 154 -1.31 -18.73 10.88
C LYS A 154 0.01 -18.12 11.32
N GLU A 155 0.30 -18.21 12.62
CA GLU A 155 1.54 -17.70 13.22
C GLU A 155 2.79 -18.27 12.52
N GLU A 156 2.79 -19.56 12.20
CA GLU A 156 3.87 -20.23 11.46
C GLU A 156 4.18 -19.56 10.11
N CYS A 157 3.16 -19.08 9.39
CA CYS A 157 3.34 -18.39 8.11
C CYS A 157 3.91 -16.98 8.32
N ALA A 158 3.43 -16.27 9.34
CA ALA A 158 3.96 -14.95 9.68
C ALA A 158 5.44 -15.02 10.11
N ILE A 159 5.81 -15.99 10.94
CA ILE A 159 7.19 -16.25 11.36
C ILE A 159 8.06 -16.59 10.16
N TRP A 160 7.59 -17.47 9.27
CA TRP A 160 8.36 -17.82 8.08
C TRP A 160 8.67 -16.60 7.22
N TRP A 161 7.68 -15.76 6.91
CA TRP A 161 7.92 -14.53 6.13
C TRP A 161 8.81 -13.54 6.88
N GLN A 162 8.64 -13.40 8.19
CA GLN A 162 9.48 -12.57 9.04
C GLN A 162 10.95 -13.00 8.94
N GLU A 163 11.25 -14.27 9.15
CA GLU A 163 12.61 -14.81 9.13
C GLU A 163 13.23 -14.70 7.74
N LYS A 164 12.47 -15.00 6.68
CA LYS A 164 13.01 -15.04 5.30
C LYS A 164 13.19 -13.67 4.66
N LEU A 165 12.49 -12.64 5.12
CA LEU A 165 12.63 -11.28 4.59
C LEU A 165 13.44 -10.35 5.49
N SER A 166 13.71 -10.73 6.74
CA SER A 166 14.54 -9.89 7.62
C SER A 166 16.01 -9.93 7.23
N THR A 167 16.69 -8.79 7.37
CA THR A 167 18.12 -8.57 7.16
C THR A 167 18.68 -7.70 8.29
N ASP A 168 19.94 -7.27 8.17
CA ASP A 168 20.55 -6.25 9.03
C ASP A 168 19.97 -4.84 8.84
N TYR A 169 19.30 -4.56 7.70
CA TYR A 169 18.66 -3.28 7.40
C TYR A 169 17.14 -3.35 7.26
N PHE A 170 16.55 -4.53 7.09
CA PHE A 170 15.11 -4.72 6.95
C PHE A 170 14.59 -5.59 8.09
N ARG A 171 13.76 -5.02 8.97
CA ARG A 171 13.28 -5.72 10.17
C ARG A 171 11.76 -5.92 10.11
N ALA A 172 11.33 -7.17 10.05
CA ALA A 172 9.92 -7.53 10.11
C ALA A 172 9.49 -7.88 11.55
N TYR A 173 8.30 -7.43 11.94
CA TYR A 173 7.62 -7.79 13.19
C TYR A 173 6.32 -8.51 12.84
N TYR A 174 6.04 -9.67 13.45
CA TYR A 174 4.80 -10.38 13.16
C TYR A 174 3.64 -9.93 14.06
N THR A 175 2.42 -10.13 13.57
CA THR A 175 1.16 -9.96 14.31
C THR A 175 0.09 -10.90 13.73
N ASP A 176 -0.98 -11.15 14.48
CA ASP A 176 -2.17 -11.89 14.03
C ASP A 176 -3.27 -10.96 13.46
N ASP A 177 -3.08 -9.63 13.55
CA ASP A 177 -4.09 -8.64 13.19
C ASP A 177 -4.01 -8.23 11.70
N ILE A 178 -4.53 -9.10 10.83
CA ILE A 178 -4.65 -8.83 9.39
C ILE A 178 -5.44 -7.54 9.10
N PRO A 179 -6.67 -7.34 9.62
CA PRO A 179 -7.45 -6.14 9.30
C PRO A 179 -6.73 -4.86 9.74
N GLY A 180 -6.11 -4.83 10.91
CA GLY A 180 -5.35 -3.66 11.38
C GLY A 180 -4.17 -3.31 10.47
N VAL A 181 -3.38 -4.30 10.05
CA VAL A 181 -2.22 -4.07 9.17
C VAL A 181 -2.63 -3.56 7.79
N GLU A 182 -3.71 -4.12 7.24
CA GLU A 182 -4.19 -3.81 5.90
C GLU A 182 -4.89 -2.45 5.82
N VAL A 183 -5.76 -2.15 6.79
CA VAL A 183 -6.44 -0.84 6.91
C VAL A 183 -5.43 0.27 7.10
N GLY A 184 -4.42 0.08 7.97
CA GLY A 184 -3.36 1.04 8.18
C GLY A 184 -2.64 1.41 6.88
N GLY A 185 -2.26 0.39 6.10
CA GLY A 185 -1.60 0.56 4.80
C GLY A 185 -2.46 1.22 3.73
N ALA A 186 -3.78 0.97 3.74
CA ALA A 186 -4.71 1.54 2.78
C ALA A 186 -5.05 3.00 3.10
N ILE A 187 -5.54 3.28 4.31
CA ILE A 187 -6.11 4.59 4.68
C ILE A 187 -5.06 5.69 4.74
N LYS A 188 -3.80 5.36 5.08
CA LYS A 188 -2.73 6.37 5.10
C LYS A 188 -2.56 7.12 3.78
N ASN A 189 -2.89 6.49 2.65
CA ASN A 189 -2.70 7.08 1.33
C ASN A 189 -3.69 8.22 1.10
N VAL A 190 -4.92 8.09 1.63
CA VAL A 190 -5.95 9.13 1.60
C VAL A 190 -5.52 10.32 2.48
N LEU A 191 -5.02 10.03 3.69
CA LEU A 191 -4.55 11.03 4.63
C LEU A 191 -3.28 11.76 4.15
N ALA A 192 -2.44 11.08 3.35
CA ALA A 192 -1.29 11.69 2.72
C ALA A 192 -1.68 12.68 1.61
N ILE A 193 -2.77 12.44 0.87
CA ILE A 193 -3.34 13.43 -0.06
C ILE A 193 -3.80 14.65 0.73
N ALA A 194 -4.58 14.45 1.80
CA ALA A 194 -5.03 15.54 2.67
C ALA A 194 -3.85 16.37 3.19
N THR A 195 -2.77 15.69 3.61
CA THR A 195 -1.56 16.35 4.10
C THR A 195 -0.85 17.14 3.02
N GLY A 196 -0.73 16.58 1.80
CA GLY A 196 -0.16 17.29 0.66
C GLY A 196 -0.95 18.56 0.33
N ILE A 197 -2.29 18.49 0.38
CA ILE A 197 -3.15 19.65 0.18
C ILE A 197 -2.88 20.72 1.26
N SER A 198 -2.89 20.32 2.53
CA SER A 198 -2.63 21.22 3.65
C SER A 198 -1.25 21.88 3.56
N ASP A 199 -0.24 21.13 3.13
CA ASP A 199 1.13 21.62 2.94
C ASP A 199 1.21 22.61 1.78
N GLY A 200 0.61 22.28 0.63
CA GLY A 200 0.63 23.12 -0.56
C GLY A 200 -0.13 24.44 -0.38
N LEU A 201 -1.16 24.45 0.48
CA LEU A 201 -1.87 25.67 0.90
C LEU A 201 -1.09 26.52 1.93
N GLY A 202 0.05 26.04 2.41
CA GLY A 202 0.93 26.82 3.30
C GLY A 202 0.46 26.90 4.76
N PHE A 203 -0.38 25.99 5.25
CA PHE A 203 -0.87 26.03 6.64
C PHE A 203 0.18 25.64 7.70
N GLY A 204 1.31 25.09 7.26
CA GLY A 204 2.47 24.84 8.11
C GLY A 204 2.38 23.57 8.98
N PRO A 205 3.42 23.32 9.80
CA PRO A 205 3.61 22.04 10.48
C PRO A 205 2.58 21.74 11.57
N ASN A 206 1.97 22.77 12.19
CA ASN A 206 0.92 22.56 13.19
C ASN A 206 -0.33 21.91 12.56
N ALA A 207 -0.74 22.40 11.39
CA ALA A 207 -1.86 21.82 10.64
C ALA A 207 -1.55 20.39 10.22
N ARG A 208 -0.33 20.14 9.73
CA ARG A 208 0.15 18.79 9.38
C ARG A 208 0.07 17.83 10.56
N ALA A 209 0.60 18.22 11.72
CA ALA A 209 0.59 17.39 12.92
C ALA A 209 -0.86 17.10 13.38
N GLY A 210 -1.71 18.13 13.41
CA GLY A 210 -3.13 17.96 13.73
C GLY A 210 -3.83 17.00 12.76
N LEU A 211 -3.59 17.15 11.46
CA LEU A 211 -4.20 16.31 10.43
C LEU A 211 -3.75 14.85 10.52
N ILE A 212 -2.46 14.60 10.76
CA ILE A 212 -1.93 13.24 10.97
C ILE A 212 -2.59 12.60 12.19
N THR A 213 -2.67 13.32 13.32
CA THR A 213 -3.28 12.80 14.55
C THR A 213 -4.78 12.51 14.38
N ARG A 214 -5.53 13.44 13.78
CA ARG A 214 -6.97 13.26 13.55
C ARG A 214 -7.25 12.19 12.48
N GLY A 215 -6.39 12.10 11.47
CA GLY A 215 -6.44 11.06 10.45
C GLY A 215 -6.16 9.66 11.03
N LEU A 216 -5.19 9.54 11.94
CA LEU A 216 -4.95 8.29 12.67
C LEU A 216 -6.19 7.86 13.46
N ALA A 217 -6.94 8.80 14.04
CA ALA A 217 -8.19 8.47 14.73
C ALA A 217 -9.29 7.98 13.77
N GLU A 218 -9.38 8.51 12.54
CA GLU A 218 -10.30 7.99 11.51
C GLU A 218 -9.91 6.59 11.05
N MET A 219 -8.62 6.38 10.80
CA MET A 219 -8.04 5.07 10.50
C MET A 219 -8.33 4.07 11.62
N ALA A 220 -8.17 4.48 12.89
CA ALA A 220 -8.46 3.67 14.06
C ALA A 220 -9.93 3.22 14.10
N ARG A 221 -10.87 4.16 13.99
CA ARG A 221 -12.31 3.83 13.99
C ARG A 221 -12.69 2.89 12.85
N LEU A 222 -12.19 3.14 11.64
CA LEU A 222 -12.49 2.29 10.49
C LEU A 222 -11.87 0.89 10.64
N GLY A 223 -10.62 0.82 11.11
CA GLY A 223 -9.93 -0.45 11.34
C GLY A 223 -10.60 -1.28 12.42
N THR A 224 -11.01 -0.67 13.53
CA THR A 224 -11.75 -1.36 14.59
C THR A 224 -13.13 -1.82 14.13
N ALA A 225 -13.84 -1.03 13.32
CA ALA A 225 -15.11 -1.46 12.72
C ALA A 225 -14.97 -2.68 11.78
N LEU A 226 -13.77 -2.92 11.25
CA LEU A 226 -13.41 -4.08 10.42
C LEU A 226 -12.81 -5.25 11.24
N GLY A 227 -12.81 -5.15 12.57
CA GLY A 227 -12.27 -6.18 13.47
C GLY A 227 -10.77 -6.06 13.75
N GLY A 228 -10.13 -4.98 13.33
CA GLY A 228 -8.72 -4.70 13.62
C GLY A 228 -8.49 -4.19 15.04
N LYS A 229 -7.28 -4.42 15.56
CA LYS A 229 -6.87 -4.02 16.91
C LYS A 229 -6.32 -2.58 16.88
N PRO A 230 -6.80 -1.67 17.76
CA PRO A 230 -6.28 -0.30 17.85
C PRO A 230 -4.76 -0.23 18.02
N GLU A 231 -4.15 -1.18 18.74
CA GLU A 231 -2.71 -1.26 19.00
C GLU A 231 -1.90 -1.43 17.70
N THR A 232 -2.40 -2.21 16.75
CA THR A 232 -1.76 -2.40 15.44
C THR A 232 -1.73 -1.08 14.65
N LEU A 233 -2.80 -0.30 14.75
CA LEU A 233 -2.92 0.99 14.08
C LEU A 233 -2.03 2.07 14.74
N MET A 234 -1.70 1.92 16.02
CA MET A 234 -0.65 2.71 16.67
C MET A 234 0.77 2.21 16.34
N GLY A 235 0.91 1.07 15.66
CA GLY A 235 2.17 0.46 15.29
C GLY A 235 2.75 0.91 13.93
N LEU A 236 3.59 0.04 13.34
CA LEU A 236 4.29 0.33 12.09
C LEU A 236 3.34 0.47 10.90
N SER A 237 2.36 -0.43 10.76
CA SER A 237 1.43 -0.45 9.63
C SER A 237 0.44 0.72 9.61
N GLY A 238 0.09 1.26 10.78
CA GLY A 238 -0.74 2.45 10.93
C GLY A 238 0.10 3.72 11.11
N MET A 239 0.35 4.13 12.35
CA MET A 239 1.03 5.38 12.69
C MET A 239 2.39 5.54 12.01
N GLY A 240 3.23 4.50 12.01
CA GLY A 240 4.57 4.57 11.40
C GLY A 240 4.51 4.88 9.90
N ASP A 241 3.74 4.10 9.15
CA ASP A 241 3.59 4.26 7.71
C ASP A 241 2.80 5.54 7.36
N LEU A 242 1.84 5.94 8.19
CA LEU A 242 1.13 7.21 8.07
C LEU A 242 2.08 8.41 8.15
N VAL A 243 2.91 8.46 9.19
CA VAL A 243 3.89 9.53 9.38
C VAL A 243 4.84 9.59 8.20
N LEU A 244 5.47 8.46 7.82
CA LEU A 244 6.37 8.40 6.66
C LEU A 244 5.72 8.95 5.40
N THR A 245 4.47 8.57 5.14
CA THR A 245 3.78 8.91 3.89
C THR A 245 3.29 10.36 3.87
N CYS A 246 2.99 10.93 5.04
CA CYS A 246 2.57 12.32 5.19
C CYS A 246 3.73 13.32 5.27
N THR A 247 4.94 12.88 5.63
CA THR A 247 6.11 13.77 5.76
C THR A 247 7.19 13.51 4.72
N GLY A 248 7.17 12.38 4.02
CA GLY A 248 8.19 12.00 3.04
C GLY A 248 7.92 12.54 1.63
N ASP A 249 8.97 13.06 0.99
CA ASP A 249 8.88 13.58 -0.39
C ASP A 249 8.75 12.48 -1.45
N LEU A 250 9.03 11.23 -1.10
CA LEU A 250 8.83 10.07 -1.98
C LEU A 250 7.36 9.60 -2.05
N SER A 251 6.46 10.21 -1.28
CA SER A 251 5.05 9.86 -1.25
C SER A 251 4.31 10.42 -2.46
N ARG A 252 3.97 9.55 -3.42
CA ARG A 252 3.14 9.89 -4.59
C ARG A 252 1.79 10.49 -4.20
N ASN A 253 1.18 9.99 -3.12
CA ASN A 253 -0.11 10.48 -2.62
C ASN A 253 0.01 11.91 -2.08
N ARG A 254 1.08 12.21 -1.34
CA ARG A 254 1.35 13.58 -0.90
C ARG A 254 1.61 14.51 -2.09
N THR A 255 2.33 14.05 -3.11
CA THR A 255 2.53 14.81 -4.36
C THR A 255 1.22 15.13 -5.06
N VAL A 256 0.25 14.20 -5.10
CA VAL A 256 -1.11 14.50 -5.61
C VAL A 256 -1.72 15.66 -4.84
N GLY A 257 -1.68 15.61 -3.51
CA GLY A 257 -2.22 16.68 -2.67
C GLY A 257 -1.57 18.05 -2.90
N LEU A 258 -0.24 18.08 -3.04
CA LEU A 258 0.51 19.31 -3.35
C LEU A 258 0.06 19.91 -4.69
N LYS A 259 -0.05 19.10 -5.73
CA LYS A 259 -0.51 19.55 -7.07
C LYS A 259 -1.96 20.04 -7.07
N ILE A 260 -2.83 19.42 -6.28
CA ILE A 260 -4.21 19.90 -6.09
C ILE A 260 -4.20 21.31 -5.46
N ALA A 261 -3.34 21.55 -4.46
CA ALA A 261 -3.22 22.86 -3.84
C ALA A 261 -2.64 23.93 -4.79
N GLU A 262 -1.84 23.53 -5.78
CA GLU A 262 -1.36 24.38 -6.87
C GLU A 262 -2.46 24.70 -7.92
N GLY A 263 -3.66 24.10 -7.78
CA GLY A 263 -4.80 24.34 -8.66
C GLY A 263 -4.85 23.44 -9.89
N MET A 264 -4.02 22.39 -9.96
CA MET A 264 -4.07 21.42 -11.06
C MET A 264 -5.35 20.56 -10.98
N SER A 265 -5.92 20.27 -12.14
CA SER A 265 -7.02 19.31 -12.29
C SER A 265 -6.55 17.86 -12.12
N MET A 266 -7.47 16.95 -11.81
CA MET A 266 -7.14 15.53 -11.68
C MET A 266 -6.67 14.92 -13.01
N GLU A 267 -7.19 15.41 -14.14
CA GLU A 267 -6.75 15.03 -15.48
C GLU A 267 -5.28 15.40 -15.72
N GLU A 268 -4.87 16.62 -15.36
CA GLU A 268 -3.48 17.08 -15.48
C GLU A 268 -2.55 16.31 -14.53
N ILE A 269 -2.99 16.09 -13.29
CA ILE A 269 -2.21 15.37 -12.29
C ILE A 269 -1.96 13.94 -12.76
N THR A 270 -3.02 13.22 -13.13
CA THR A 270 -2.91 11.83 -13.57
C THR A 270 -2.14 11.69 -14.89
N GLY A 271 -2.32 12.60 -15.85
CA GLY A 271 -1.56 12.64 -17.10
C GLY A 271 -0.05 12.90 -16.91
N SER A 272 0.34 13.59 -15.83
CA SER A 272 1.75 13.85 -15.50
C SER A 272 2.45 12.72 -14.74
N MET A 273 1.73 11.67 -14.35
CA MET A 273 2.25 10.57 -13.53
C MET A 273 2.37 9.28 -14.33
N LYS A 274 3.47 8.53 -14.14
CA LYS A 274 3.61 7.19 -14.73
C LYS A 274 2.53 6.21 -14.27
N MET A 275 1.99 6.41 -13.07
CA MET A 275 0.94 5.59 -12.47
C MET A 275 0.13 6.44 -11.51
N VAL A 276 -1.20 6.31 -11.59
CA VAL A 276 -2.12 6.98 -10.66
C VAL A 276 -1.81 6.55 -9.22
N ALA A 277 -1.83 7.51 -8.30
CA ALA A 277 -1.56 7.23 -6.90
C ALA A 277 -2.74 6.44 -6.27
N GLU A 278 -2.45 5.32 -5.59
CA GLU A 278 -3.45 4.44 -4.97
C GLU A 278 -4.45 5.18 -4.06
N GLY A 279 -4.02 6.26 -3.41
CA GLY A 279 -4.87 7.06 -2.52
C GLY A 279 -6.05 7.71 -3.22
N VAL A 280 -5.96 7.98 -4.52
CA VAL A 280 -7.09 8.51 -5.31
C VAL A 280 -8.21 7.48 -5.29
N TYR A 281 -7.95 6.26 -5.79
CA TYR A 281 -8.91 5.16 -5.79
C TYR A 281 -9.35 4.76 -4.38
N THR A 282 -8.42 4.71 -3.43
CA THR A 282 -8.71 4.35 -2.03
C THR A 282 -9.65 5.36 -1.37
N THR A 283 -9.62 6.64 -1.75
CA THR A 283 -10.54 7.64 -1.19
C THR A 283 -12.00 7.31 -1.50
N MET A 284 -12.31 6.97 -2.76
CA MET A 284 -13.64 6.51 -3.18
C MET A 284 -14.09 5.28 -2.38
N ALA A 285 -13.23 4.28 -2.31
CA ALA A 285 -13.53 3.02 -1.64
C ALA A 285 -13.68 3.19 -0.11
N ALA A 286 -12.80 3.96 0.53
CA ALA A 286 -12.84 4.23 1.96
C ALA A 286 -14.10 5.01 2.37
N LYS A 287 -14.54 5.97 1.55
CA LYS A 287 -15.81 6.68 1.80
C LYS A 287 -17.00 5.72 1.80
N LYS A 288 -17.14 4.90 0.73
CA LYS A 288 -18.21 3.90 0.63
C LYS A 288 -18.18 2.91 1.80
N LEU A 289 -16.98 2.48 2.20
CA LEU A 289 -16.81 1.56 3.31
C LEU A 289 -17.22 2.18 4.64
N ALA A 290 -16.83 3.43 4.89
CA ALA A 290 -17.23 4.15 6.10
C ALA A 290 -18.76 4.37 6.17
N GLU A 291 -19.40 4.65 5.03
CA GLU A 291 -20.88 4.72 4.94
C GLU A 291 -21.53 3.38 5.26
N LYS A 292 -21.03 2.28 4.68
CA LYS A 292 -21.50 0.91 4.93
C LYS A 292 -21.37 0.52 6.41
N LEU A 293 -20.30 0.95 7.06
CA LEU A 293 -20.00 0.64 8.47
C LEU A 293 -20.54 1.68 9.46
N ASN A 294 -21.17 2.76 8.98
CA ASN A 294 -21.62 3.90 9.77
C ASN A 294 -20.51 4.51 10.66
N VAL A 295 -19.32 4.73 10.09
CA VAL A 295 -18.15 5.28 10.79
C VAL A 295 -17.91 6.75 10.39
N ASP A 296 -17.78 7.64 11.39
CA ASP A 296 -17.43 9.06 11.17
C ASP A 296 -15.98 9.21 10.67
N VAL A 297 -15.83 9.56 9.37
CA VAL A 297 -14.55 9.81 8.69
C VAL A 297 -14.46 11.20 8.03
N PRO A 298 -14.39 12.28 8.81
CA PRO A 298 -14.45 13.65 8.30
C PRO A 298 -13.39 13.99 7.24
N ILE A 299 -12.13 13.66 7.49
CA ILE A 299 -11.01 13.97 6.57
C ILE A 299 -11.18 13.16 5.28
N ILE A 300 -11.52 11.87 5.37
CA ILE A 300 -11.75 11.05 4.17
C ILE A 300 -12.90 11.63 3.32
N ASN A 301 -13.99 12.09 3.96
CA ASN A 301 -15.10 12.74 3.26
C ASN A 301 -14.65 14.02 2.54
N GLU A 302 -13.86 14.88 3.19
CA GLU A 302 -13.36 16.10 2.58
C GLU A 302 -12.42 15.82 1.39
N VAL A 303 -11.51 14.86 1.53
CA VAL A 303 -10.65 14.44 0.40
C VAL A 303 -11.50 13.91 -0.75
N PHE A 304 -12.56 13.16 -0.47
CA PHE A 304 -13.49 12.69 -1.48
C PHE A 304 -14.17 13.85 -2.21
N GLU A 305 -14.69 14.85 -1.47
CA GLU A 305 -15.37 16.00 -2.08
C GLU A 305 -14.43 16.80 -2.98
N ILE A 306 -13.15 16.94 -2.60
CA ILE A 306 -12.12 17.58 -3.42
C ILE A 306 -11.86 16.77 -4.69
N LEU A 307 -11.58 15.47 -4.54
CA LEU A 307 -11.16 14.62 -5.67
C LEU A 307 -12.28 14.33 -6.68
N TYR A 308 -13.53 14.22 -6.21
CA TYR A 308 -14.63 13.69 -7.02
C TYR A 308 -15.78 14.65 -7.23
N LEU A 309 -15.97 15.64 -6.36
CA LEU A 309 -17.09 16.60 -6.44
C LEU A 309 -16.63 18.04 -6.75
N GLY A 310 -15.32 18.25 -6.93
CA GLY A 310 -14.76 19.56 -7.27
C GLY A 310 -14.81 20.58 -6.13
N LYS A 311 -14.92 20.14 -4.88
CA LYS A 311 -14.84 21.04 -3.72
C LYS A 311 -13.47 21.71 -3.70
N LYS A 312 -13.44 23.02 -3.44
CA LYS A 312 -12.17 23.74 -3.35
C LYS A 312 -11.43 23.33 -2.08
N PRO A 313 -10.11 23.09 -2.16
CA PRO A 313 -9.31 22.69 -1.01
C PRO A 313 -9.46 23.59 0.23
N TYR A 314 -9.52 24.91 0.03
CA TYR A 314 -9.63 25.87 1.14
C TYR A 314 -10.97 25.74 1.89
N ASP A 315 -12.07 25.52 1.18
CA ASP A 315 -13.42 25.37 1.76
C ASP A 315 -13.53 24.11 2.65
N SER A 316 -12.71 23.11 2.37
CA SER A 316 -12.63 21.87 3.14
C SER A 316 -12.04 22.10 4.54
N VAL A 317 -11.10 23.02 4.66
CA VAL A 317 -10.54 23.40 5.97
C VAL A 317 -11.57 24.11 6.83
N THR A 318 -12.33 25.04 6.25
CA THR A 318 -13.43 25.69 6.97
C THR A 318 -14.46 24.67 7.43
N SER A 319 -14.77 23.68 6.59
CA SER A 319 -15.70 22.60 6.94
C SER A 319 -15.20 21.78 8.13
N LEU A 320 -13.92 21.39 8.15
CA LEU A 320 -13.32 20.64 9.26
C LEU A 320 -13.22 21.45 10.55
N MET A 321 -12.79 22.71 10.47
CA MET A 321 -12.61 23.59 11.63
C MET A 321 -13.95 24.06 12.23
N GLY A 322 -15.02 24.10 11.42
CA GLY A 322 -16.36 24.47 11.86
C GLY A 322 -17.14 23.35 12.56
N ARG A 323 -16.58 22.14 12.67
CA ARG A 323 -17.25 21.01 13.34
C ARG A 323 -17.42 21.27 14.85
N PRO A 324 -18.45 20.69 15.49
CA PRO A 324 -18.65 20.83 16.93
C PRO A 324 -17.43 20.37 17.74
N LEU A 325 -17.15 21.09 18.83
CA LEU A 325 -16.10 20.73 19.78
C LEU A 325 -16.47 19.41 20.46
N LYS A 326 -15.52 18.46 20.49
CA LYS A 326 -15.70 17.13 21.08
C LYS A 326 -14.50 16.71 21.92
N SER A 327 -14.71 15.73 22.80
CA SER A 327 -13.62 15.07 23.53
C SER A 327 -12.65 14.40 22.56
N GLU A 328 -11.38 14.29 22.96
CA GLU A 328 -10.34 13.63 22.16
C GLU A 328 -10.49 12.09 22.11
N LYS A 329 -11.37 11.52 22.95
CA LYS A 329 -11.63 10.08 22.99
C LYS A 329 -11.88 9.50 21.59
N LEU A 330 -11.37 8.28 21.38
CA LEU A 330 -11.54 7.54 20.12
C LEU A 330 -12.98 7.06 19.90
N GLU A 331 -13.76 6.95 20.98
CA GLU A 331 -15.18 6.59 20.96
C GLU A 331 -16.02 7.71 20.32
N GLY A 332 -16.74 7.34 19.26
CA GLY A 332 -17.74 8.15 18.57
C GLY A 332 -18.81 7.24 18.01
#